data_AF-A0A4V2B087-F1
#
_entry.id   AF-A0A4V2B087-F1
#
_cell.length_a   1.000
_cell.length_b   1.000
_cell.length_c   1.000
_cell.angle_alpha   90.00
_cell.angle_beta   90.00
_cell.angle_gamma   90.00
#
_symmetry.space_group_name_H-M   'P 1'
#
loop_
_entity.id
_entity.type
_entity.pdbx_description
1 polymer ?
#
loop_
_entity_poly.entity_id
_entity_poly.type
_entity_poly.pdbx_seq_one_letter_code
_entity_poly.pdbx_strand_id
1 'polypeptide(L)'
;MIDRDSNVNYSAVRGALRWIANDDLEFNFAADYTTDHRNPTGTVLVAYRNLTAANLANIQPLHTGANAPGTAFVVPYGSYYNYASYYNPPAVYNGFTPVAGAFDPSFNGRLLTNYPLIESRQTPSQYFDGFGYSLTADWKLTDSMAIKSISAYREYESGFVNDNDLSPLSSSIGDGTLPFHSFSQELRLNGSVADGRFEYTLGGFYMDQRSTYQSWQDLRYTGNYPLQFQQNDVVNADTKAVFAHLGYNATDALTLTAGLRYTEEHKDYTFVRLTRDGAVHPFLGSLNGVRSDYDGDQLDYRVAAQYRWNDEFMTYLQYSTGFKGGGVSPRPFVPAQAQPFDPETLDSWELGAKTDFFDRKLRLNTAVFYSKYDDIQIGLQLCPGAPCGQIANAGDATLKGAEIELLWRPIGNLTVDGSFSYIDFQYDRLSPNVGSAVQLSFIAPYMPERKWSAGVQYEIALGDWGTLTPRVDASYQGEIYTNGNNRPVTLPTSNFIDSYTVANARVTWRD
;
A
#
# COMPACT_ATOMS: atom_id res chain seq x y z
N MET A 1 -15.19 14.04 -18.63
CA MET A 1 -14.05 14.97 -18.51
C MET A 1 -12.91 14.37 -19.31
N ILE A 2 -12.25 15.16 -20.16
CA ILE A 2 -11.06 14.75 -20.91
C ILE A 2 -9.94 15.65 -20.39
N ASP A 3 -8.90 15.07 -19.83
CA ASP A 3 -7.75 15.80 -19.30
C ASP A 3 -6.47 15.33 -19.99
N ARG A 4 -5.51 16.24 -20.17
CA ARG A 4 -4.21 16.00 -20.82
C ARG A 4 -3.16 16.93 -20.21
N ASP A 5 -2.16 16.35 -19.55
CA ASP A 5 -1.01 17.08 -19.03
C ASP A 5 0.15 17.07 -20.06
N SER A 6 0.88 18.17 -20.14
CA SER A 6 1.82 18.48 -21.24
C SER A 6 3.15 17.72 -21.17
N ASN A 7 3.46 17.08 -20.04
CA ASN A 7 4.68 16.25 -19.83
C ASN A 7 4.37 14.80 -19.43
N VAL A 8 3.09 14.41 -19.40
CA VAL A 8 2.61 13.08 -19.04
C VAL A 8 1.73 12.61 -20.18
N ASN A 9 1.97 11.42 -20.74
CA ASN A 9 1.04 10.87 -21.74
C ASN A 9 -0.14 10.21 -21.02
N TYR A 10 -0.92 11.07 -20.35
CA TYR A 10 -2.12 10.71 -19.62
C TYR A 10 -3.35 11.10 -20.43
N SER A 11 -4.29 10.17 -20.53
CA SER A 11 -5.66 10.51 -20.90
C SER A 11 -6.63 9.58 -20.19
N ALA A 12 -7.74 10.15 -19.73
CA ALA A 12 -8.81 9.39 -19.13
C ALA A 12 -10.16 9.86 -19.65
N VAL A 13 -11.10 8.93 -19.77
CA VAL A 13 -12.51 9.20 -20.05
C VAL A 13 -13.35 8.48 -19.01
N ARG A 14 -14.36 9.17 -18.51
CA ARG A 14 -15.39 8.61 -17.63
C ARG A 14 -16.76 9.03 -18.10
N GLY A 15 -17.67 8.06 -18.19
CA GLY A 15 -19.08 8.24 -18.47
C GLY A 15 -19.92 7.71 -17.31
N ALA A 16 -21.07 8.32 -17.07
CA ALA A 16 -22.07 7.82 -16.14
C ALA A 16 -23.47 7.99 -16.73
N LEU A 17 -24.33 7.01 -16.48
CA LEU A 17 -25.73 6.99 -16.88
C LEU A 17 -26.58 6.64 -15.66
N ARG A 18 -27.50 7.53 -15.29
CA ARG A 18 -28.53 7.29 -14.29
C ARG A 18 -29.85 7.00 -15.01
N TRP A 19 -30.42 5.84 -14.77
CA TRP A 19 -31.71 5.43 -15.31
C TRP A 19 -32.69 5.16 -14.18
N ILE A 20 -33.72 5.99 -14.09
CA ILE A 20 -34.84 5.82 -13.16
C ILE A 20 -35.89 4.98 -13.90
N ALA A 21 -36.02 3.70 -13.52
CA ALA A 21 -36.96 2.79 -14.17
C ALA A 21 -38.40 3.08 -13.73
N ASN A 22 -38.58 3.43 -12.45
CA ASN A 22 -39.80 3.94 -11.85
C ASN A 22 -39.48 4.64 -10.51
N ASP A 23 -40.49 5.05 -9.75
CA ASP A 23 -40.33 5.78 -8.47
C ASP A 23 -39.57 5.00 -7.38
N ASP A 24 -39.51 3.67 -7.50
CA ASP A 24 -38.91 2.78 -6.50
C ASP A 24 -37.62 2.10 -6.98
N LEU A 25 -37.27 2.18 -8.26
CA LEU A 25 -36.15 1.46 -8.85
C LEU A 25 -35.30 2.36 -9.75
N GLU A 26 -34.02 2.45 -9.39
CA GLU A 26 -33.02 3.23 -10.11
C GLU A 26 -31.75 2.41 -10.38
N PHE A 27 -31.15 2.65 -11.54
CA PHE A 27 -29.86 2.11 -11.93
C PHE A 27 -28.85 3.25 -12.17
N ASN A 28 -27.67 3.12 -11.60
CA ASN A 28 -26.54 3.99 -11.83
C ASN A 28 -25.41 3.18 -12.47
N PHE A 29 -25.17 3.41 -13.75
CA PHE A 29 -24.06 2.83 -14.49
C PHE A 29 -22.93 3.85 -14.61
N ALA A 30 -21.69 3.42 -14.39
CA ALA A 30 -20.50 4.21 -14.64
C ALA A 30 -19.45 3.36 -15.33
N ALA A 31 -18.70 3.96 -16.25
CA ALA A 31 -17.55 3.32 -16.88
C ALA A 31 -16.41 4.33 -17.03
N ASP A 32 -15.19 3.84 -16.91
CA ASP A 32 -13.96 4.60 -17.08
C ASP A 32 -12.94 3.83 -17.92
N TYR A 33 -12.11 4.59 -18.61
CA TYR A 33 -10.89 4.11 -19.25
C TYR A 33 -9.78 5.12 -18.99
N THR A 34 -8.62 4.64 -18.59
CA THR A 34 -7.44 5.46 -18.30
C THR A 34 -6.24 4.85 -19.00
N THR A 35 -5.48 5.69 -19.68
CA THR A 35 -4.12 5.40 -20.16
C THR A 35 -3.18 6.43 -19.57
N ASP A 36 -2.06 5.96 -19.04
CA ASP A 36 -1.08 6.78 -18.35
C ASP A 36 0.30 6.23 -18.64
N HIS A 37 1.08 6.93 -19.45
CA HIS A 37 2.45 6.55 -19.80
C HIS A 37 3.40 7.68 -19.39
N ARG A 38 4.38 7.36 -18.56
CA ARG A 38 5.33 8.33 -18.01
C ARG A 38 6.68 7.71 -17.71
N ASN A 39 7.68 8.58 -17.55
CA ASN A 39 8.96 8.16 -17.00
C ASN A 39 8.83 7.92 -15.49
N PRO A 40 9.56 6.94 -14.92
CA PRO A 40 9.73 6.79 -13.48
C PRO A 40 10.16 8.11 -12.83
N THR A 41 9.69 8.34 -11.60
CA THR A 41 10.09 9.51 -10.81
C THR A 41 11.61 9.58 -10.69
N GLY A 42 12.18 10.76 -10.98
CA GLY A 42 13.61 10.99 -10.80
C GLY A 42 14.02 10.90 -9.33
N THR A 43 15.11 10.21 -9.05
CA THR A 43 15.69 10.09 -7.71
C THR A 43 16.99 10.89 -7.62
N VAL A 44 17.40 11.30 -6.43
CA VAL A 44 18.67 12.01 -6.19
C VAL A 44 19.48 11.25 -5.15
N LEU A 45 20.77 11.03 -5.42
CA LEU A 45 21.66 10.39 -4.48
C LEU A 45 21.98 11.34 -3.33
N VAL A 46 21.48 11.04 -2.15
CA VAL A 46 21.68 11.87 -0.94
C VAL A 46 22.88 11.43 -0.10
N ALA A 47 23.36 10.19 -0.28
CA ALA A 47 24.55 9.63 0.38
C ALA A 47 25.13 8.44 -0.41
N TYR A 48 26.42 8.12 -0.24
CA TYR A 48 27.06 6.95 -0.85
C TYR A 48 27.91 6.15 0.16
N ARG A 49 28.23 4.90 -0.18
CA ARG A 49 29.10 4.01 0.59
C ARG A 49 30.41 3.72 -0.14
N ASN A 50 31.53 3.69 0.60
CA ASN A 50 32.70 2.93 0.17
C ASN A 50 32.40 1.44 0.42
N LEU A 51 32.22 0.68 -0.64
CA LEU A 51 32.08 -0.76 -0.55
C LEU A 51 33.45 -1.40 -0.18
N THR A 52 33.43 -2.48 0.59
CA THR A 52 34.64 -3.30 0.78
C THR A 52 35.04 -3.91 -0.57
N ALA A 53 36.32 -4.24 -0.75
CA ALA A 53 36.80 -4.87 -1.99
C ALA A 53 36.02 -6.16 -2.34
N ALA A 54 35.59 -6.92 -1.33
CA ALA A 54 34.76 -8.12 -1.52
C ALA A 54 33.35 -7.79 -2.04
N ASN A 55 32.69 -6.75 -1.52
CA ASN A 55 31.36 -6.36 -1.98
C ASN A 55 31.41 -5.72 -3.39
N LEU A 56 32.47 -4.96 -3.71
CA LEU A 56 32.72 -4.46 -5.06
C LEU A 56 32.90 -5.59 -6.06
N ALA A 57 33.68 -6.62 -5.70
CA ALA A 57 33.89 -7.78 -6.56
C ALA A 57 32.59 -8.54 -6.88
N ASN A 58 31.66 -8.58 -5.93
CA ASN A 58 30.35 -9.23 -6.11
C ASN A 58 29.39 -8.42 -7.00
N ILE A 59 29.42 -7.08 -6.92
CA ILE A 59 28.52 -6.19 -7.67
C ILE A 59 29.09 -5.86 -9.06
N GLN A 60 30.42 -5.90 -9.24
CA GLN A 60 31.12 -5.49 -10.45
C GLN A 60 32.34 -6.41 -10.76
N PRO A 61 32.13 -7.66 -11.18
CA PRO A 61 33.24 -8.58 -11.52
C PRO A 61 34.11 -8.10 -12.71
N LEU A 62 33.68 -7.08 -13.45
CA LEU A 62 34.38 -6.51 -14.62
C LEU A 62 35.28 -5.29 -14.30
N HIS A 63 35.18 -4.69 -13.12
CA HIS A 63 36.03 -3.55 -12.73
C HIS A 63 37.22 -4.04 -11.90
N THR A 64 38.26 -4.55 -12.58
CA THR A 64 39.54 -4.95 -11.98
C THR A 64 40.50 -3.77 -11.73
N GLY A 65 40.08 -2.54 -12.07
CA GLY A 65 40.82 -1.30 -11.84
C GLY A 65 40.17 -0.48 -10.74
N ALA A 66 40.96 -0.16 -9.71
CA ALA A 66 40.76 0.79 -8.63
C ALA A 66 39.43 1.57 -8.61
N ASN A 67 38.67 1.39 -7.51
CA ASN A 67 37.73 2.34 -6.91
C ASN A 67 36.99 3.24 -7.92
N ALA A 68 35.71 2.97 -8.17
CA ALA A 68 34.83 4.07 -8.57
C ALA A 68 35.05 5.19 -7.53
N PRO A 69 35.65 6.35 -7.88
CA PRO A 69 36.03 7.32 -6.89
C PRO A 69 34.75 7.72 -6.17
N GLY A 70 34.70 7.60 -4.83
CA GLY A 70 33.52 8.01 -4.06
C GLY A 70 33.08 9.45 -4.37
N THR A 71 34.02 10.28 -4.84
CA THR A 71 33.82 11.66 -5.29
C THR A 71 33.13 11.79 -6.66
N ALA A 72 33.06 10.74 -7.48
CA ALA A 72 32.35 10.76 -8.76
C ALA A 72 30.82 10.76 -8.60
N PHE A 73 30.34 10.53 -7.37
CA PHE A 73 28.93 10.41 -7.02
C PHE A 73 28.47 11.46 -6.00
N VAL A 74 29.33 12.42 -5.62
CA VAL A 74 28.93 13.53 -4.75
C VAL A 74 28.38 14.66 -5.60
N VAL A 75 27.06 14.79 -5.59
CA VAL A 75 26.36 15.93 -6.19
C VAL A 75 26.68 17.19 -5.38
N PRO A 76 26.96 18.35 -6.01
CA PRO A 76 27.04 19.62 -5.28
C PRO A 76 25.73 19.87 -4.53
N TYR A 77 25.84 20.40 -3.31
CA TYR A 77 24.67 20.78 -2.50
C TYR A 77 23.69 21.63 -3.34
N GLY A 78 22.43 21.18 -3.46
CA GLY A 78 21.38 21.84 -4.25
C GLY A 78 21.27 21.39 -5.71
N SER A 79 22.00 20.35 -6.15
CA SER A 79 21.88 19.80 -7.51
C SER A 79 21.00 18.55 -7.56
N TYR A 80 20.06 18.48 -8.52
CA TYR A 80 19.14 17.35 -8.72
C TYR A 80 19.61 16.50 -9.92
N TYR A 81 20.50 15.53 -9.71
CA TYR A 81 20.91 14.57 -10.74
C TYR A 81 20.39 13.17 -10.42
N ASN A 82 19.82 12.49 -11.42
CA ASN A 82 19.38 11.11 -11.33
C ASN A 82 20.53 10.16 -11.66
N TYR A 83 20.78 9.19 -10.77
CA TYR A 83 21.82 8.17 -10.92
C TYR A 83 21.27 6.79 -11.32
N ALA A 84 19.95 6.66 -11.47
CA ALA A 84 19.33 5.41 -11.87
C ALA A 84 19.87 4.97 -13.24
N SER A 85 20.46 3.77 -13.28
CA SER A 85 21.00 3.17 -14.49
C SER A 85 20.11 2.03 -14.94
N TYR A 86 19.37 2.24 -16.02
CA TYR A 86 18.56 1.20 -16.66
C TYR A 86 19.38 0.34 -17.63
N TYR A 87 20.66 0.13 -17.30
CA TYR A 87 21.61 -0.62 -18.09
C TYR A 87 22.58 -1.40 -17.21
N ASN A 88 22.65 -2.70 -17.50
CA ASN A 88 23.66 -3.64 -17.00
C ASN A 88 24.35 -4.33 -18.19
N PRO A 89 25.67 -4.19 -18.37
CA PRO A 89 26.39 -4.82 -19.48
C PRO A 89 26.42 -6.34 -19.36
N PRO A 90 26.66 -7.09 -20.46
CA PRO A 90 26.93 -8.52 -20.36
C PRO A 90 28.20 -8.76 -19.55
N ALA A 91 28.23 -9.86 -18.80
CA ALA A 91 29.36 -10.23 -17.95
C ALA A 91 29.53 -11.75 -17.91
N VAL A 92 30.71 -12.22 -17.50
CA VAL A 92 30.94 -13.63 -17.20
C VAL A 92 31.30 -13.74 -15.73
N TYR A 93 30.48 -14.46 -14.98
CA TYR A 93 30.69 -14.69 -13.56
C TYR A 93 31.52 -15.96 -13.34
N ASN A 94 32.58 -15.84 -12.54
CA ASN A 94 33.57 -16.88 -12.27
C ASN A 94 33.89 -16.95 -10.77
N GLY A 95 34.03 -18.16 -10.23
CA GLY A 95 34.73 -18.36 -8.94
C GLY A 95 33.85 -18.53 -7.71
N PHE A 96 32.57 -18.90 -7.86
CA PHE A 96 31.68 -19.09 -6.71
C PHE A 96 31.13 -20.51 -6.57
N THR A 97 31.09 -21.03 -5.35
CA THR A 97 30.53 -22.34 -5.03
C THR A 97 29.22 -22.16 -4.25
N PRO A 98 28.04 -22.52 -4.82
CA PRO A 98 26.77 -22.49 -4.10
C PRO A 98 26.83 -23.25 -2.79
N VAL A 99 26.39 -22.57 -1.73
CA VAL A 99 26.21 -23.18 -0.42
C VAL A 99 25.22 -24.32 -0.56
N ALA A 100 25.53 -25.47 0.06
CA ALA A 100 24.65 -26.62 0.01
C ALA A 100 23.25 -26.25 0.54
N GLY A 101 22.20 -26.55 -0.25
CA GLY A 101 20.81 -26.25 0.09
C GLY A 101 20.34 -24.86 -0.31
N ALA A 102 21.16 -24.04 -0.98
CA ALA A 102 20.76 -22.69 -1.41
C ALA A 102 19.63 -22.70 -2.44
N PHE A 103 19.58 -23.71 -3.32
CA PHE A 103 18.67 -23.73 -4.48
C PHE A 103 18.16 -25.11 -4.87
N ASP A 104 19.06 -25.92 -5.44
CA ASP A 104 18.81 -27.21 -6.03
C ASP A 104 19.95 -28.14 -5.58
N PRO A 105 19.65 -29.34 -5.05
CA PRO A 105 20.66 -30.30 -4.61
C PRO A 105 21.73 -30.63 -5.64
N SER A 106 21.43 -30.54 -6.94
CA SER A 106 22.35 -30.84 -8.05
C SER A 106 23.50 -29.84 -8.21
N PHE A 107 23.43 -28.67 -7.57
CA PHE A 107 24.48 -27.63 -7.60
C PHE A 107 25.16 -27.39 -6.24
N ASN A 108 24.80 -28.18 -5.22
CA ASN A 108 25.38 -28.12 -3.88
C ASN A 108 26.90 -28.32 -3.95
N GLY A 109 27.68 -27.25 -3.69
CA GLY A 109 29.14 -27.35 -3.66
C GLY A 109 29.82 -27.35 -5.04
N ARG A 110 29.11 -27.05 -6.14
CA ARG A 110 29.72 -26.99 -7.49
C ARG A 110 30.19 -25.58 -7.85
N LEU A 111 31.49 -25.39 -8.08
CA LEU A 111 32.04 -24.12 -8.55
C LEU A 111 31.40 -23.68 -9.88
N LEU A 112 30.80 -22.50 -9.89
CA LEU A 112 30.34 -21.80 -11.07
C LEU A 112 31.55 -21.22 -11.81
N THR A 113 31.80 -21.77 -12.99
CA THR A 113 32.82 -21.31 -13.93
C THR A 113 32.14 -20.96 -15.25
N ASN A 114 32.50 -19.80 -15.80
CA ASN A 114 32.00 -19.26 -17.05
C ASN A 114 30.47 -19.10 -17.09
N TYR A 115 29.86 -18.67 -15.97
CA TYR A 115 28.41 -18.44 -15.95
C TYR A 115 28.10 -17.12 -16.69
N PRO A 116 27.39 -17.16 -17.83
CA PRO A 116 27.13 -15.97 -18.61
C PRO A 116 25.99 -15.16 -17.98
N LEU A 117 26.23 -13.86 -17.79
CA LEU A 117 25.19 -12.86 -17.59
C LEU A 117 25.01 -12.09 -18.87
N ILE A 118 23.76 -12.03 -19.30
CA ILE A 118 23.39 -11.28 -20.50
C ILE A 118 23.14 -9.82 -20.18
N GLU A 119 23.17 -8.99 -21.21
CA GLU A 119 22.86 -7.56 -21.11
C GLU A 119 21.41 -7.37 -20.63
N SER A 120 21.21 -6.47 -19.66
CA SER A 120 19.88 -5.95 -19.30
C SER A 120 19.88 -4.46 -19.60
N ARG A 121 19.05 -4.04 -20.56
CA ARG A 121 18.86 -2.63 -20.89
C ARG A 121 17.37 -2.38 -20.99
N GLN A 122 16.89 -1.37 -20.29
CA GLN A 122 15.48 -1.02 -20.26
C GLN A 122 15.29 0.47 -20.49
N THR A 123 14.18 0.81 -21.12
CA THR A 123 13.73 2.20 -21.20
C THR A 123 13.08 2.55 -19.86
N PRO A 124 13.44 3.66 -19.21
CA PRO A 124 12.78 4.08 -17.99
C PRO A 124 11.32 4.43 -18.28
N SER A 125 10.41 3.48 -18.09
CA SER A 125 8.99 3.62 -18.38
C SER A 125 8.15 3.07 -17.24
N GLN A 126 7.03 3.74 -16.98
CA GLN A 126 5.94 3.28 -16.15
C GLN A 126 4.65 3.55 -16.92
N TYR A 127 3.77 2.54 -16.97
CA TYR A 127 2.48 2.70 -17.59
C TYR A 127 1.33 2.04 -16.83
N PHE A 128 0.14 2.55 -17.09
CA PHE A 128 -1.13 1.98 -16.69
C PHE A 128 -2.13 2.15 -17.84
N ASP A 129 -2.69 1.04 -18.30
CA ASP A 129 -3.78 1.02 -19.26
C ASP A 129 -4.91 0.17 -18.67
N GLY A 130 -6.09 0.76 -18.43
CA GLY A 130 -7.16 0.04 -17.76
C GLY A 130 -8.54 0.60 -18.01
N PHE A 131 -9.53 -0.28 -17.93
CA PHE A 131 -10.94 0.09 -17.96
C PHE A 131 -11.68 -0.52 -16.77
N GLY A 132 -12.78 0.13 -16.40
CA GLY A 132 -13.68 -0.38 -15.38
C GLY A 132 -15.11 0.00 -15.69
N TYR A 133 -16.04 -0.80 -15.17
CA TYR A 133 -17.46 -0.44 -15.15
C TYR A 133 -18.09 -0.88 -13.84
N SER A 134 -19.10 -0.13 -13.42
CA SER A 134 -19.91 -0.43 -12.25
C SER A 134 -21.38 -0.21 -12.56
N LEU A 135 -22.23 -1.13 -12.11
CA LEU A 135 -23.68 -0.99 -12.09
C LEU A 135 -24.15 -1.03 -10.65
N THR A 136 -24.82 0.03 -10.21
CA THR A 136 -25.54 0.05 -8.94
C THR A 136 -27.03 0.02 -9.23
N ALA A 137 -27.76 -0.91 -8.62
CA ALA A 137 -29.22 -0.91 -8.59
C ALA A 137 -29.69 -0.57 -7.17
N ASP A 138 -30.51 0.47 -7.05
CA ASP A 138 -31.15 0.89 -5.81
C ASP A 138 -32.65 0.62 -5.96
N TRP A 139 -33.18 -0.30 -5.15
CA TRP A 139 -34.57 -0.74 -5.19
C TRP A 139 -35.25 -0.55 -3.85
N LYS A 140 -36.13 0.44 -3.75
CA LYS A 140 -37.02 0.65 -2.63
C LYS A 140 -38.13 -0.42 -2.66
N LEU A 141 -38.19 -1.26 -1.63
CA LEU A 141 -39.24 -2.28 -1.49
C LEU A 141 -40.46 -1.72 -0.78
N THR A 142 -40.21 -0.89 0.23
CA THR A 142 -41.20 -0.17 1.05
C THR A 142 -40.60 1.16 1.51
N ASP A 143 -41.34 1.96 2.26
CA ASP A 143 -40.80 3.18 2.89
C ASP A 143 -39.71 2.91 3.93
N SER A 144 -39.60 1.68 4.43
CA SER A 144 -38.66 1.31 5.49
C SER A 144 -37.66 0.23 5.09
N MET A 145 -37.67 -0.23 3.83
CA MET A 145 -36.79 -1.29 3.34
C MET A 145 -36.34 -1.05 1.90
N ALA A 146 -35.05 -1.25 1.64
CA ALA A 146 -34.46 -1.12 0.31
C ALA A 146 -33.38 -2.17 0.06
N ILE A 147 -33.30 -2.65 -1.18
CA ILE A 147 -32.21 -3.48 -1.69
C ILE A 147 -31.24 -2.59 -2.46
N LYS A 148 -29.95 -2.78 -2.23
CA LYS A 148 -28.88 -2.21 -3.04
C LYS A 148 -28.01 -3.32 -3.60
N SER A 149 -27.83 -3.34 -4.92
CA SER A 149 -26.95 -4.27 -5.61
C SER A 149 -25.84 -3.47 -6.29
N ILE A 150 -24.58 -3.89 -6.14
CA ILE A 150 -23.42 -3.25 -6.74
C ILE A 150 -22.62 -4.33 -7.46
N SER A 151 -22.55 -4.23 -8.79
CA SER A 151 -21.68 -5.05 -9.63
C SER A 151 -20.55 -4.17 -10.15
N ALA A 152 -19.31 -4.65 -10.09
CA ALA A 152 -18.18 -3.94 -10.67
C ALA A 152 -17.21 -4.89 -11.36
N TYR A 153 -16.59 -4.41 -12.43
CA TYR A 153 -15.51 -5.09 -13.13
C TYR A 153 -14.40 -4.09 -13.40
N ARG A 154 -13.16 -4.53 -13.29
CA ARG A 154 -11.97 -3.76 -13.66
C ARG A 154 -10.95 -4.68 -14.29
N GLU A 155 -10.35 -4.22 -15.37
CA GLU A 155 -9.22 -4.85 -16.02
C GLU A 155 -8.16 -3.78 -16.28
N TYR A 156 -6.91 -4.09 -15.99
CA TYR A 156 -5.80 -3.21 -16.34
C TYR A 156 -4.54 -4.01 -16.61
N GLU A 157 -3.63 -3.37 -17.32
CA GLU A 157 -2.24 -3.74 -17.41
C GLU A 157 -1.41 -2.59 -16.87
N SER A 158 -0.52 -2.88 -15.92
CA SER A 158 0.46 -1.91 -15.44
C SER A 158 1.85 -2.43 -15.66
N GLY A 159 2.71 -1.61 -16.26
CA GLY A 159 4.13 -1.93 -16.40
C GLY A 159 5.03 -0.94 -15.70
N PHE A 160 6.16 -1.44 -15.23
CA PHE A 160 7.14 -0.65 -14.50
C PHE A 160 8.55 -1.19 -14.73
N VAL A 161 9.47 -0.25 -14.92
CA VAL A 161 10.91 -0.54 -14.87
C VAL A 161 11.49 0.07 -13.60
N ASN A 162 12.22 -0.74 -12.85
CA ASN A 162 12.82 -0.36 -11.58
C ASN A 162 14.33 -0.58 -11.60
N ASP A 163 15.07 0.44 -11.17
CA ASP A 163 16.42 0.31 -10.64
C ASP A 163 16.26 0.19 -9.11
N ASN A 164 16.54 -0.98 -8.55
CA ASN A 164 16.29 -1.21 -7.12
C ASN A 164 17.40 -0.69 -6.22
N ASP A 165 18.60 -0.47 -6.75
CA ASP A 165 19.72 0.01 -5.95
C ASP A 165 19.90 1.52 -6.03
N LEU A 166 19.24 2.18 -6.99
CA LEU A 166 19.19 3.63 -7.14
C LEU A 166 20.59 4.25 -7.17
N SER A 167 21.53 3.48 -7.68
CA SER A 167 22.94 3.81 -7.72
C SER A 167 23.42 3.73 -9.16
N PRO A 168 24.53 4.41 -9.48
CA PRO A 168 25.15 4.30 -10.81
C PRO A 168 25.80 2.93 -11.04
N LEU A 169 25.72 2.01 -10.08
CA LEU A 169 26.20 0.64 -10.22
C LEU A 169 25.11 -0.21 -10.88
N SER A 170 25.54 -1.04 -11.84
CA SER A 170 24.67 -2.03 -12.48
C SER A 170 24.41 -3.22 -11.56
N SER A 171 23.53 -3.09 -10.56
CA SER A 171 23.35 -4.14 -9.53
C SER A 171 21.97 -4.78 -9.50
N SER A 172 20.90 -4.02 -9.75
CA SER A 172 19.54 -4.56 -9.73
C SER A 172 18.60 -3.83 -10.67
N ILE A 173 18.20 -4.52 -11.75
CA ILE A 173 17.18 -4.02 -12.68
C ILE A 173 16.01 -5.00 -12.70
N GLY A 174 14.80 -4.47 -12.55
CA GLY A 174 13.56 -5.18 -12.81
C GLY A 174 12.78 -4.50 -13.92
N ASP A 175 12.09 -5.31 -14.71
CA ASP A 175 11.11 -4.87 -15.70
C ASP A 175 9.91 -5.78 -15.57
N GLY A 176 8.77 -5.22 -15.20
CA GLY A 176 7.58 -5.97 -14.87
C GLY A 176 6.34 -5.44 -15.57
N THR A 177 5.47 -6.36 -15.96
CA THR A 177 4.11 -6.12 -16.42
C THR A 177 3.15 -6.91 -15.52
N LEU A 178 2.05 -6.29 -15.14
CA LEU A 178 1.03 -6.86 -14.27
C LEU A 178 -0.34 -6.72 -14.94
N PRO A 179 -0.74 -7.69 -15.78
CA PRO A 179 -2.13 -7.84 -16.19
C PRO A 179 -2.96 -8.27 -14.99
N PHE A 180 -4.10 -7.61 -14.80
CA PHE A 180 -5.02 -7.84 -13.70
C PHE A 180 -6.46 -7.71 -14.17
N HIS A 181 -7.33 -8.60 -13.70
CA HIS A 181 -8.77 -8.36 -13.74
C HIS A 181 -9.41 -8.70 -12.39
N SER A 182 -10.53 -8.03 -12.11
CA SER A 182 -11.38 -8.33 -10.97
C SER A 182 -12.85 -8.13 -11.33
N PHE A 183 -13.69 -9.04 -10.88
CA PHE A 183 -15.15 -8.89 -10.81
C PHE A 183 -15.58 -8.90 -9.35
N SER A 184 -16.53 -8.05 -8.97
CA SER A 184 -17.14 -8.06 -7.64
C SER A 184 -18.65 -7.85 -7.70
N GLN A 185 -19.36 -8.52 -6.80
CA GLN A 185 -20.80 -8.38 -6.59
C GLN A 185 -21.09 -8.19 -5.11
N GLU A 186 -21.81 -7.13 -4.77
CA GLU A 186 -22.33 -6.90 -3.42
C GLU A 186 -23.85 -6.75 -3.46
N LEU A 187 -24.54 -7.41 -2.54
CA LEU A 187 -25.98 -7.28 -2.34
C LEU A 187 -26.25 -6.91 -0.90
N ARG A 188 -27.04 -5.85 -0.68
CA ARG A 188 -27.43 -5.34 0.63
C ARG A 188 -28.94 -5.25 0.74
N LEU A 189 -29.49 -5.70 1.85
CA LEU A 189 -30.81 -5.36 2.33
C LEU A 189 -30.66 -4.38 3.48
N ASN A 190 -31.17 -3.17 3.30
CA ASN A 190 -31.20 -2.13 4.33
C ASN A 190 -32.64 -1.94 4.79
N GLY A 191 -32.82 -1.66 6.07
CA GLY A 191 -34.13 -1.29 6.55
C GLY A 191 -34.14 -0.70 7.95
N SER A 192 -35.34 -0.28 8.34
CA SER A 192 -35.65 0.31 9.63
C SER A 192 -36.98 -0.25 10.14
N VAL A 193 -37.06 -0.55 11.44
CA VAL A 193 -38.27 -1.08 12.09
C VAL A 193 -38.52 -0.39 13.43
N ALA A 194 -39.76 -0.48 13.90
CA ALA A 194 -40.24 0.19 15.11
C ALA A 194 -39.93 1.71 15.07
N ASP A 195 -40.38 2.36 13.99
CA ASP A 195 -40.27 3.81 13.78
C ASP A 195 -38.83 4.36 13.93
N GLY A 196 -37.84 3.66 13.39
CA GLY A 196 -36.44 4.10 13.49
C GLY A 196 -35.69 3.59 14.72
N ARG A 197 -36.35 2.82 15.60
CA ARG A 197 -35.67 2.28 16.80
C ARG A 197 -34.60 1.25 16.46
N PHE A 198 -34.81 0.45 15.42
CA PHE A 198 -33.80 -0.48 14.92
C PHE A 198 -33.53 -0.22 13.45
N GLU A 199 -32.26 -0.07 13.11
CA GLU A 199 -31.78 0.07 11.73
C GLU A 199 -30.87 -1.10 11.44
N TYR A 200 -30.99 -1.70 10.26
CA TYR A 200 -30.18 -2.86 9.92
C TYR A 200 -29.70 -2.84 8.47
N THR A 201 -28.55 -3.47 8.26
CA THR A 201 -28.02 -3.83 6.96
C THR A 201 -27.60 -5.29 7.00
N LEU A 202 -28.13 -6.10 6.10
CA LEU A 202 -27.69 -7.48 5.87
C LEU A 202 -27.14 -7.56 4.46
N GLY A 203 -26.04 -8.28 4.24
CA GLY A 203 -25.50 -8.38 2.90
C GLY A 203 -24.55 -9.52 2.66
N GLY A 204 -24.30 -9.75 1.37
CA GLY A 204 -23.35 -10.70 0.85
C GLY A 204 -22.41 -10.02 -0.14
N PHE A 205 -21.17 -10.50 -0.18
CA PHE A 205 -20.12 -10.00 -1.06
C PHE A 205 -19.41 -11.18 -1.73
N TYR A 206 -19.10 -11.02 -3.02
CA TYR A 206 -18.28 -11.93 -3.80
C TYR A 206 -17.27 -11.13 -4.62
N MET A 207 -16.04 -11.60 -4.70
CA MET A 207 -15.02 -11.05 -5.58
C MET A 207 -14.18 -12.18 -6.18
N ASP A 208 -13.92 -12.09 -7.48
CA ASP A 208 -13.04 -12.96 -8.24
C ASP A 208 -11.95 -12.10 -8.88
N GLN A 209 -10.70 -12.52 -8.75
CA GLN A 209 -9.55 -11.76 -9.21
C GLN A 209 -8.52 -12.68 -9.84
N ARG A 210 -7.83 -12.15 -10.83
CA ARG A 210 -6.63 -12.78 -11.38
C ARG A 210 -5.58 -11.73 -11.64
N SER A 211 -4.37 -12.01 -11.18
CA SER A 211 -3.18 -11.22 -11.50
C SER A 211 -2.13 -12.12 -12.13
N THR A 212 -1.33 -11.58 -13.03
CA THR A 212 -0.16 -12.29 -13.56
C THR A 212 1.05 -11.39 -13.46
N TYR A 213 2.01 -11.73 -12.59
CA TYR A 213 3.23 -10.95 -12.48
C TYR A 213 4.28 -11.44 -13.47
N GLN A 214 4.29 -10.80 -14.63
CA GLN A 214 5.30 -10.97 -15.67
C GLN A 214 6.48 -10.09 -15.34
N SER A 215 7.69 -10.64 -15.21
CA SER A 215 8.87 -9.77 -15.11
C SER A 215 10.17 -10.43 -15.56
N TRP A 216 11.11 -9.59 -15.95
CA TRP A 216 12.54 -9.88 -15.99
C TRP A 216 13.20 -9.30 -14.76
N GLN A 217 13.98 -10.13 -14.05
CA GLN A 217 14.76 -9.72 -12.88
C GLN A 217 16.25 -9.95 -13.16
N ASP A 218 17.06 -8.91 -13.02
CA ASP A 218 18.52 -8.98 -13.06
C ASP A 218 19.07 -8.55 -11.69
N LEU A 219 19.29 -9.54 -10.82
CA LEU A 219 19.75 -9.37 -9.44
C LEU A 219 21.23 -9.75 -9.37
N ARG A 220 22.12 -8.79 -9.63
CA ARG A 220 23.58 -9.02 -9.58
C ARG A 220 24.15 -8.79 -8.19
N TYR A 221 23.44 -8.05 -7.34
CA TYR A 221 23.85 -7.77 -5.96
C TYR A 221 23.78 -8.98 -5.02
N THR A 222 23.11 -10.07 -5.42
CA THR A 222 22.99 -11.27 -4.59
C THR A 222 24.38 -11.88 -4.43
N GLY A 223 25.07 -11.51 -3.34
CA GLY A 223 26.53 -11.66 -3.17
C GLY A 223 27.09 -13.08 -3.16
N ASN A 224 26.23 -14.07 -3.32
CA ASN A 224 26.59 -15.46 -3.55
C ASN A 224 26.53 -15.81 -5.05
N TYR A 225 25.60 -15.29 -5.84
CA TYR A 225 25.48 -15.63 -7.27
C TYR A 225 24.60 -14.56 -7.93
N PRO A 226 24.92 -14.11 -9.15
CA PRO A 226 24.01 -13.25 -9.89
C PRO A 226 22.81 -14.06 -10.41
N LEU A 227 21.59 -13.54 -10.25
CA LEU A 227 20.37 -14.18 -10.75
C LEU A 227 19.74 -13.36 -11.86
N GLN A 228 19.48 -14.02 -12.99
CA GLN A 228 18.80 -13.44 -14.14
C GLN A 228 17.66 -14.38 -14.56
N PHE A 229 16.42 -13.98 -14.31
CA PHE A 229 15.28 -14.85 -14.59
C PHE A 229 14.05 -14.09 -15.06
N GLN A 230 13.27 -14.78 -15.88
CA GLN A 230 11.91 -14.41 -16.22
C GLN A 230 10.94 -15.11 -15.27
N GLN A 231 9.88 -14.40 -14.90
CA GLN A 231 8.72 -14.96 -14.21
C GLN A 231 7.43 -14.54 -14.91
N ASN A 232 6.41 -15.35 -14.72
CA ASN A 232 5.05 -15.19 -15.23
C ASN A 232 4.12 -15.79 -14.19
N ASP A 233 4.20 -15.24 -12.98
CA ASP A 233 3.60 -15.83 -11.79
C ASP A 233 2.11 -15.50 -11.78
N VAL A 234 1.26 -16.52 -11.93
CA VAL A 234 -0.21 -16.35 -11.95
C VAL A 234 -0.74 -16.50 -10.54
N VAL A 235 -1.62 -15.58 -10.14
CA VAL A 235 -2.37 -15.65 -8.89
C VAL A 235 -3.86 -15.51 -9.20
N ASN A 236 -4.65 -16.54 -8.95
CA ASN A 236 -6.11 -16.42 -8.92
C ASN A 236 -6.54 -16.29 -7.45
N ALA A 237 -7.54 -15.47 -7.19
CA ALA A 237 -8.05 -15.22 -5.86
C ALA A 237 -9.57 -15.07 -5.88
N ASP A 238 -10.25 -15.66 -4.91
CA ASP A 238 -11.66 -15.39 -4.66
C ASP A 238 -11.93 -15.07 -3.20
N THR A 239 -12.91 -14.19 -2.99
CA THR A 239 -13.34 -13.75 -1.67
C THR A 239 -14.86 -13.81 -1.59
N LYS A 240 -15.37 -14.44 -0.56
CA LYS A 240 -16.80 -14.50 -0.24
C LYS A 240 -17.01 -13.95 1.16
N ALA A 241 -18.06 -13.16 1.35
CA ALA A 241 -18.41 -12.73 2.69
C ALA A 241 -19.91 -12.60 2.89
N VAL A 242 -20.35 -12.81 4.13
CA VAL A 242 -21.68 -12.46 4.62
C VAL A 242 -21.52 -11.51 5.80
N PHE A 243 -22.38 -10.50 5.87
CA PHE A 243 -22.29 -9.49 6.92
C PHE A 243 -23.66 -9.01 7.39
N ALA A 244 -23.68 -8.57 8.64
CA ALA A 244 -24.83 -7.97 9.29
C ALA A 244 -24.37 -6.77 10.11
N HIS A 245 -25.17 -5.71 10.10
CA HIS A 245 -24.99 -4.51 10.90
C HIS A 245 -26.34 -4.11 11.49
N LEU A 246 -26.36 -3.79 12.78
CA LEU A 246 -27.55 -3.43 13.54
C LEU A 246 -27.26 -2.18 14.36
N GLY A 247 -28.06 -1.14 14.16
CA GLY A 247 -28.18 0.02 15.03
C GLY A 247 -29.44 -0.09 15.89
N TYR A 248 -29.33 0.23 17.17
CA TYR A 248 -30.42 0.24 18.12
C TYR A 248 -30.43 1.56 18.90
N ASN A 249 -31.47 2.37 18.67
CA ASN A 249 -31.74 3.59 19.42
C ASN A 249 -32.42 3.21 20.75
N ALA A 250 -31.60 2.90 21.75
CA ALA A 250 -32.04 2.47 23.08
C ALA A 250 -32.83 3.57 23.80
N THR A 251 -32.41 4.82 23.62
CA THR A 251 -33.10 6.04 24.04
C THR A 251 -32.90 7.12 22.96
N ASP A 252 -33.49 8.30 23.13
CA ASP A 252 -33.25 9.46 22.25
C ASP A 252 -31.78 9.93 22.26
N ALA A 253 -31.03 9.57 23.32
CA ALA A 253 -29.64 9.95 23.53
C ALA A 253 -28.64 8.81 23.29
N LEU A 254 -29.04 7.54 23.47
CA LEU A 254 -28.16 6.37 23.42
C LEU A 254 -28.44 5.50 22.19
N THR A 255 -27.45 5.38 21.31
CA THR A 255 -27.45 4.44 20.19
C THR A 255 -26.39 3.38 20.42
N LEU A 256 -26.79 2.11 20.32
CA LEU A 256 -25.92 0.96 20.34
C LEU A 256 -25.79 0.40 18.92
N THR A 257 -24.59 -0.01 18.54
CA THR A 257 -24.31 -0.58 17.22
C THR A 257 -23.56 -1.89 17.37
N ALA A 258 -23.96 -2.90 16.62
CA ALA A 258 -23.26 -4.17 16.51
C ALA A 258 -23.14 -4.57 15.04
N GLY A 259 -21.98 -5.10 14.65
CA GLY A 259 -21.74 -5.61 13.30
C GLY A 259 -20.90 -6.87 13.32
N LEU A 260 -21.15 -7.76 12.37
CA LEU A 260 -20.45 -9.02 12.14
C LEU A 260 -20.19 -9.18 10.65
N ARG A 261 -19.02 -9.70 10.27
CA ARG A 261 -18.68 -10.09 8.91
C ARG A 261 -17.85 -11.36 8.93
N TYR A 262 -18.36 -12.42 8.31
CA TYR A 262 -17.59 -13.62 8.06
C TYR A 262 -17.08 -13.58 6.61
N THR A 263 -15.78 -13.72 6.42
CA THR A 263 -15.10 -13.66 5.13
C THR A 263 -14.30 -14.94 4.92
N GLU A 264 -14.42 -15.54 3.75
CA GLU A 264 -13.57 -16.63 3.25
C GLU A 264 -12.74 -16.10 2.08
N GLU A 265 -11.45 -16.43 2.07
CA GLU A 265 -10.51 -16.11 1.01
C GLU A 265 -9.80 -17.37 0.53
N HIS A 266 -9.71 -17.53 -0.78
CA HIS A 266 -8.87 -18.52 -1.43
C HIS A 266 -7.91 -17.82 -2.40
N LYS A 267 -6.65 -18.25 -2.44
CA LYS A 267 -5.63 -17.77 -3.37
C LYS A 267 -4.77 -18.93 -3.85
N ASP A 268 -4.64 -19.11 -5.16
CA ASP A 268 -3.68 -20.04 -5.73
C ASP A 268 -2.52 -19.29 -6.38
N TYR A 269 -1.32 -19.81 -6.27
CA TYR A 269 -0.12 -19.20 -6.85
C TYR A 269 0.55 -20.25 -7.73
N THR A 270 0.86 -19.89 -8.98
CA THR A 270 1.68 -20.71 -9.87
C THR A 270 2.96 -19.95 -10.22
N PHE A 271 4.11 -20.53 -9.88
CA PHE A 271 5.42 -19.89 -10.08
C PHE A 271 6.08 -20.33 -11.39
N VAL A 272 6.72 -19.39 -12.08
CA VAL A 272 7.45 -19.63 -13.34
C VAL A 272 8.86 -19.04 -13.20
N ARG A 273 9.89 -19.82 -13.54
CA ARG A 273 11.29 -19.37 -13.46
C ARG A 273 12.05 -19.82 -14.70
N LEU A 274 12.16 -18.92 -15.66
CA LEU A 274 12.81 -19.18 -16.95
C LEU A 274 14.08 -18.35 -17.12
N THR A 275 14.98 -18.79 -17.97
CA THR A 275 16.03 -17.96 -18.56
C THR A 275 15.42 -16.97 -19.55
N ARG A 276 16.18 -15.98 -20.03
CA ARG A 276 15.64 -14.97 -20.97
C ARG A 276 15.20 -15.53 -22.32
N ASP A 277 15.83 -16.61 -22.77
CA ASP A 277 15.48 -17.34 -23.98
C ASP A 277 14.30 -18.31 -23.77
N GLY A 278 13.70 -18.32 -22.57
CA GLY A 278 12.50 -19.09 -22.25
C GLY A 278 12.74 -20.55 -21.84
N ALA A 279 13.99 -20.97 -21.65
CA ALA A 279 14.30 -22.28 -21.09
C ALA A 279 14.08 -22.30 -19.56
N VAL A 280 13.92 -23.49 -18.97
CA VAL A 280 13.83 -23.61 -17.51
C VAL A 280 15.11 -23.10 -16.85
N HIS A 281 14.99 -22.20 -15.86
CA HIS A 281 16.15 -21.57 -15.24
C HIS A 281 17.01 -22.61 -14.49
N PRO A 282 18.33 -22.67 -14.69
CA PRO A 282 19.17 -23.74 -14.15
C PRO A 282 19.24 -23.79 -12.62
N PHE A 283 19.02 -22.67 -11.94
CA PHE A 283 19.05 -22.60 -10.47
C PHE A 283 17.68 -22.46 -9.81
N LEU A 284 16.68 -22.01 -10.56
CA LEU A 284 15.35 -21.69 -10.03
C LEU A 284 14.26 -22.57 -10.66
N GLY A 285 14.65 -23.47 -11.56
CA GLY A 285 13.75 -24.33 -12.33
C GLY A 285 12.93 -25.29 -11.48
N SER A 286 13.38 -25.58 -10.25
CA SER A 286 12.60 -26.34 -9.27
C SER A 286 11.30 -25.65 -8.86
N LEU A 287 11.19 -24.32 -9.03
CA LEU A 287 9.96 -23.56 -8.84
C LEU A 287 9.05 -23.54 -10.07
N ASN A 288 9.56 -23.93 -11.25
CA ASN A 288 8.80 -23.78 -12.48
C ASN A 288 7.59 -24.74 -12.52
N GLY A 289 6.39 -24.18 -12.46
CA GLY A 289 5.13 -24.92 -12.35
C GLY A 289 4.76 -25.32 -10.92
N VAL A 290 5.53 -24.91 -9.91
CA VAL A 290 5.15 -25.12 -8.50
C VAL A 290 3.89 -24.32 -8.23
N ARG A 291 2.92 -25.01 -7.62
CA ARG A 291 1.69 -24.42 -7.11
C ARG A 291 1.70 -24.40 -5.59
N SER A 292 1.16 -23.33 -5.03
CA SER A 292 0.88 -23.22 -3.61
C SER A 292 -0.45 -22.50 -3.43
N ASP A 293 -1.25 -23.01 -2.53
CA ASP A 293 -2.59 -22.53 -2.27
C ASP A 293 -2.65 -21.95 -0.85
N TYR A 294 -3.51 -20.96 -0.67
CA TYR A 294 -3.90 -20.41 0.61
C TYR A 294 -5.43 -20.43 0.70
N ASP A 295 -5.93 -20.98 1.79
CA ASP A 295 -7.33 -20.97 2.18
C ASP A 295 -7.42 -20.44 3.60
N GLY A 296 -8.26 -19.44 3.83
CA GLY A 296 -8.47 -18.91 5.17
C GLY A 296 -9.83 -18.24 5.34
N ASP A 297 -10.27 -18.19 6.58
CA ASP A 297 -11.49 -17.51 6.99
C ASP A 297 -11.22 -16.53 8.13
N GLN A 298 -12.06 -15.51 8.24
CA GLN A 298 -12.02 -14.50 9.30
C GLN A 298 -13.43 -14.05 9.68
N LEU A 299 -13.66 -13.94 11.00
CA LEU A 299 -14.86 -13.34 11.57
C LEU A 299 -14.52 -11.99 12.19
N ASP A 300 -14.87 -10.92 11.50
CA ASP A 300 -14.75 -9.57 12.02
C ASP A 300 -16.01 -9.14 12.76
N TYR A 301 -15.83 -8.35 13.81
CA TYR A 301 -16.93 -7.81 14.57
C TYR A 301 -16.65 -6.41 15.11
N ARG A 302 -17.73 -5.65 15.29
CA ARG A 302 -17.70 -4.28 15.79
C ARG A 302 -18.84 -4.06 16.76
N VAL A 303 -18.55 -3.46 17.91
CA VAL A 303 -19.55 -2.99 18.87
C VAL A 303 -19.25 -1.54 19.21
N ALA A 304 -20.27 -0.69 19.19
CA ALA A 304 -20.13 0.71 19.57
C ALA A 304 -21.31 1.19 20.41
N ALA A 305 -21.03 2.10 21.33
CA ALA A 305 -22.03 2.83 22.08
C ALA A 305 -21.81 4.33 21.88
N GLN A 306 -22.84 5.04 21.45
CA GLN A 306 -22.83 6.48 21.20
C GLN A 306 -23.83 7.14 22.13
N TYR A 307 -23.38 8.12 22.92
CA TYR A 307 -24.23 8.86 23.84
C TYR A 307 -24.20 10.35 23.52
N ARG A 308 -25.37 10.89 23.17
CA ARG A 308 -25.62 12.31 22.92
C ARG A 308 -26.02 12.99 24.23
N TRP A 309 -25.12 13.77 24.79
CA TRP A 309 -25.37 14.50 26.03
C TRP A 309 -26.32 15.69 25.80
N ASN A 310 -26.22 16.32 24.64
CA ASN A 310 -27.10 17.37 24.13
C ASN A 310 -26.91 17.50 22.60
N ASP A 311 -27.59 18.45 21.97
CA ASP A 311 -27.53 18.65 20.51
C ASP A 311 -26.12 19.02 19.98
N GLU A 312 -25.25 19.53 20.85
CA GLU A 312 -23.92 20.03 20.53
C GLU A 312 -22.79 19.07 20.92
N PHE A 313 -23.04 18.04 21.75
CA PHE A 313 -21.99 17.19 22.33
C PHE A 313 -22.40 15.73 22.39
N MET A 314 -21.60 14.86 21.75
CA MET A 314 -21.71 13.42 21.93
C MET A 314 -20.34 12.77 22.18
N THR A 315 -20.36 11.65 22.87
CA THR A 315 -19.21 10.77 23.08
C THR A 315 -19.52 9.37 22.58
N TYR A 316 -18.50 8.63 22.19
CA TYR A 316 -18.66 7.23 21.80
C TYR A 316 -17.48 6.38 22.25
N LEU A 317 -17.77 5.10 22.49
CA LEU A 317 -16.78 4.06 22.69
C LEU A 317 -17.04 2.98 21.64
N GLN A 318 -15.99 2.49 20.99
CA GLN A 318 -16.08 1.37 20.08
C GLN A 318 -14.97 0.34 20.35
N TYR A 319 -15.33 -0.91 20.09
CA TYR A 319 -14.41 -2.01 19.89
C TYR A 319 -14.64 -2.56 18.48
N SER A 320 -13.57 -2.75 17.72
CA SER A 320 -13.66 -3.32 16.38
C SER A 320 -12.45 -4.17 16.05
N THR A 321 -12.69 -5.27 15.34
CA THR A 321 -11.64 -6.07 14.75
C THR A 321 -11.41 -5.69 13.28
N GLY A 322 -10.28 -6.10 12.73
CA GLY A 322 -9.99 -6.09 11.31
C GLY A 322 -8.88 -7.08 10.98
N PHE A 323 -8.63 -7.32 9.70
CA PHE A 323 -7.54 -8.18 9.28
C PHE A 323 -7.00 -7.78 7.90
N LYS A 324 -5.78 -8.27 7.62
CA LYS A 324 -5.18 -8.35 6.31
C LYS A 324 -5.07 -9.83 5.94
N GLY A 325 -5.71 -10.21 4.83
CA GLY A 325 -5.76 -11.59 4.37
C GLY A 325 -4.38 -12.23 4.23
N GLY A 326 -4.31 -13.54 4.47
CA GLY A 326 -3.13 -14.35 4.22
C GLY A 326 -2.84 -14.54 2.74
N GLY A 327 -1.86 -15.37 2.43
CA GLY A 327 -1.46 -15.65 1.05
C GLY A 327 -0.20 -16.49 0.98
N VAL A 328 0.43 -16.52 -0.19
CA VAL A 328 1.71 -17.20 -0.40
C VAL A 328 2.79 -16.17 -0.65
N SER A 329 4.02 -16.47 -0.21
CA SER A 329 5.19 -15.64 -0.47
C SER A 329 5.29 -15.28 -1.97
N PRO A 330 5.31 -13.99 -2.35
CA PRO A 330 5.10 -13.57 -3.74
C PRO A 330 6.31 -13.77 -4.65
N ARG A 331 7.51 -13.97 -4.09
CA ARG A 331 8.75 -14.23 -4.85
C ARG A 331 9.63 -15.24 -4.13
N PRO A 332 9.25 -16.53 -4.10
CA PRO A 332 10.12 -17.58 -3.58
C PRO A 332 11.29 -17.79 -4.53
N PHE A 333 12.41 -18.26 -3.97
CA PHE A 333 13.60 -18.67 -4.73
C PHE A 333 13.83 -20.18 -4.72
N VAL A 334 13.18 -20.91 -3.81
CA VAL A 334 13.12 -22.37 -3.77
C VAL A 334 11.70 -22.84 -3.41
N PRO A 335 11.28 -24.07 -3.76
CA PRO A 335 9.95 -24.58 -3.45
C PRO A 335 9.61 -24.52 -1.95
N ALA A 336 10.60 -24.72 -1.07
CA ALA A 336 10.41 -24.64 0.37
C ALA A 336 10.07 -23.22 0.90
N GLN A 337 10.21 -22.17 0.08
CA GLN A 337 9.76 -20.80 0.41
C GLN A 337 8.36 -20.50 -0.14
N ALA A 338 7.84 -21.31 -1.06
CA ALA A 338 6.46 -21.19 -1.57
C ALA A 338 5.51 -21.81 -0.54
N GLN A 339 5.38 -21.13 0.60
CA GLN A 339 4.55 -21.55 1.72
C GLN A 339 3.45 -20.51 1.96
N PRO A 340 2.24 -20.95 2.33
CA PRO A 340 1.20 -20.04 2.77
C PRO A 340 1.57 -19.41 4.13
N PHE A 341 1.05 -18.22 4.36
CA PHE A 341 1.05 -17.51 5.64
C PHE A 341 -0.38 -17.06 5.94
N ASP A 342 -0.71 -17.00 7.22
CA ASP A 342 -2.04 -16.72 7.75
C ASP A 342 -2.38 -15.22 7.72
N PRO A 343 -3.63 -14.83 7.98
CA PRO A 343 -4.02 -13.44 8.17
C PRO A 343 -3.25 -12.73 9.29
N GLU A 344 -3.03 -11.43 9.10
CA GLU A 344 -2.61 -10.50 10.17
C GLU A 344 -3.88 -9.84 10.72
N THR A 345 -4.09 -9.88 12.04
CA THR A 345 -5.34 -9.40 12.67
C THR A 345 -5.11 -8.16 13.53
N LEU A 346 -6.18 -7.41 13.75
CA LEU A 346 -6.20 -6.17 14.50
C LEU A 346 -7.39 -6.16 15.46
N ASP A 347 -7.15 -5.92 16.74
CA ASP A 347 -8.17 -5.58 17.74
C ASP A 347 -8.02 -4.12 18.17
N SER A 348 -9.06 -3.30 18.03
CA SER A 348 -8.97 -1.86 18.30
C SER A 348 -10.07 -1.34 19.23
N TRP A 349 -9.64 -0.59 20.24
CA TRP A 349 -10.49 0.23 21.09
C TRP A 349 -10.35 1.70 20.69
N GLU A 350 -11.46 2.42 20.60
CA GLU A 350 -11.45 3.87 20.37
C GLU A 350 -12.52 4.56 21.21
N LEU A 351 -12.10 5.62 21.89
CA LEU A 351 -12.95 6.52 22.67
C LEU A 351 -12.87 7.91 22.03
N GLY A 352 -14.01 8.46 21.63
CA GLY A 352 -14.05 9.75 20.98
C GLY A 352 -15.19 10.64 21.43
N ALA A 353 -15.06 11.91 21.05
CA ALA A 353 -16.04 12.96 21.27
C ALA A 353 -16.18 13.78 19.99
N LYS A 354 -17.41 14.19 19.68
CA LYS A 354 -17.66 15.18 18.61
C LYS A 354 -18.53 16.29 19.16
N THR A 355 -18.15 17.51 18.83
CA THR A 355 -18.71 18.72 19.41
C THR A 355 -19.03 19.76 18.34
N ASP A 356 -20.08 20.55 18.55
CA ASP A 356 -20.53 21.65 17.71
C ASP A 356 -20.92 22.85 18.60
N PHE A 357 -19.93 23.57 19.13
CA PHE A 357 -20.13 24.70 20.05
C PHE A 357 -20.48 26.02 19.35
N PHE A 358 -21.06 26.95 20.13
CA PHE A 358 -21.33 28.34 19.76
C PHE A 358 -22.18 28.48 18.48
N ASP A 359 -23.36 27.85 18.46
CA ASP A 359 -24.25 27.81 17.28
C ASP A 359 -23.55 27.20 16.04
N ARG A 360 -22.80 26.10 16.22
CA ARG A 360 -22.03 25.41 15.17
C ARG A 360 -20.90 26.27 14.56
N LYS A 361 -20.45 27.31 15.26
CA LYS A 361 -19.26 28.07 14.86
C LYS A 361 -17.97 27.33 15.15
N LEU A 362 -17.95 26.41 16.12
CA LEU A 362 -16.78 25.62 16.46
C LEU A 362 -17.12 24.14 16.44
N ARG A 363 -16.57 23.40 15.49
CA ARG A 363 -16.56 21.95 15.50
C ARG A 363 -15.20 21.46 15.99
N LEU A 364 -15.22 20.62 17.01
CA LEU A 364 -14.04 19.96 17.56
C LEU A 364 -14.35 18.46 17.71
N ASN A 365 -13.60 17.64 16.99
CA ASN A 365 -13.63 16.19 17.13
C ASN A 365 -12.33 15.74 17.78
N THR A 366 -12.43 14.80 18.71
CA THR A 366 -11.26 14.22 19.37
C THR A 366 -11.43 12.73 19.54
N ALA A 367 -10.38 11.95 19.35
CA ALA A 367 -10.38 10.52 19.61
C ALA A 367 -9.06 10.08 20.23
N VAL A 368 -9.11 9.02 21.03
CA VAL A 368 -7.95 8.24 21.45
C VAL A 368 -8.20 6.78 21.10
N PHE A 369 -7.16 6.10 20.63
CA PHE A 369 -7.27 4.70 20.22
C PHE A 369 -6.11 3.87 20.72
N TYR A 370 -6.40 2.58 20.92
CA TYR A 370 -5.47 1.55 21.33
C TYR A 370 -5.76 0.31 20.49
N SER A 371 -4.77 -0.14 19.73
CA SER A 371 -4.90 -1.27 18.82
C SER A 371 -3.79 -2.29 19.06
N LYS A 372 -4.14 -3.56 18.95
CA LYS A 372 -3.21 -4.69 18.98
C LYS A 372 -3.21 -5.38 17.63
N TYR A 373 -2.04 -5.55 17.07
CA TYR A 373 -1.77 -6.32 15.87
C TYR A 373 -1.23 -7.67 16.32
N ASP A 374 -1.85 -8.75 15.86
CA ASP A 374 -1.38 -10.11 16.06
C ASP A 374 -0.97 -10.70 14.71
N ASP A 375 0.11 -11.49 14.71
CA ASP A 375 0.56 -12.27 13.56
C ASP A 375 0.87 -11.41 12.31
N ILE A 376 1.57 -10.29 12.52
CA ILE A 376 2.05 -9.37 11.47
C ILE A 376 2.86 -10.12 10.42
N GLN A 377 2.53 -9.87 9.15
CA GLN A 377 3.18 -10.47 7.99
C GLN A 377 4.51 -9.77 7.69
N ILE A 378 5.64 -10.40 8.05
CA ILE A 378 6.99 -9.84 7.90
C ILE A 378 7.84 -10.74 6.99
N GLY A 379 8.66 -10.13 6.13
CA GLY A 379 9.66 -10.83 5.33
C GLY A 379 10.79 -11.38 6.22
N LEU A 380 11.05 -12.68 6.11
CA LEU A 380 12.10 -13.35 6.88
C LEU A 380 13.49 -13.04 6.30
N GLN A 381 14.52 -13.15 7.15
CA GLN A 381 15.92 -13.18 6.71
C GLN A 381 16.52 -14.58 6.77
N LEU A 382 15.95 -15.43 7.62
CA LEU A 382 16.34 -16.82 7.79
C LEU A 382 15.19 -17.71 7.35
N CYS A 383 15.30 -18.27 6.16
CA CYS A 383 14.36 -19.26 5.62
C CYS A 383 15.11 -20.31 4.78
N PRO A 384 14.47 -21.42 4.40
CA PRO A 384 15.10 -22.45 3.56
C PRO A 384 15.56 -21.88 2.23
N GLY A 385 16.79 -22.18 1.81
CA GLY A 385 17.38 -21.65 0.58
C GLY A 385 17.85 -20.20 0.69
N ALA A 386 18.52 -19.72 -0.36
CA ALA A 386 18.97 -18.33 -0.47
C ALA A 386 18.77 -17.85 -1.92
N PRO A 387 18.41 -16.59 -2.19
CA PRO A 387 18.00 -15.56 -1.24
C PRO A 387 16.73 -15.95 -0.47
N CYS A 388 16.49 -15.29 0.67
CA CYS A 388 15.26 -15.50 1.41
C CYS A 388 14.15 -14.59 0.86
N GLY A 389 13.12 -15.18 0.25
CA GLY A 389 11.95 -14.48 -0.27
C GLY A 389 10.65 -14.78 0.49
N GLN A 390 10.76 -15.41 1.66
CA GLN A 390 9.61 -15.91 2.42
C GLN A 390 9.01 -14.82 3.31
N ILE A 391 7.69 -14.68 3.26
CA ILE A 391 6.87 -13.91 4.21
C ILE A 391 6.23 -14.90 5.18
N ALA A 392 6.13 -14.51 6.44
CA ALA A 392 5.43 -15.28 7.47
C ALA A 392 4.82 -14.34 8.53
N ASN A 393 3.82 -14.85 9.26
CA ASN A 393 3.31 -14.25 10.48
C ASN A 393 4.39 -14.33 11.56
N ALA A 394 5.07 -13.21 11.77
CA ALA A 394 6.37 -13.19 12.42
C ALA A 394 6.55 -12.03 13.39
N GLY A 395 5.47 -11.35 13.78
CA GLY A 395 5.50 -10.41 14.89
C GLY A 395 4.12 -10.01 15.39
N ASP A 396 4.11 -9.35 16.55
CA ASP A 396 2.93 -8.69 17.10
C ASP A 396 3.31 -7.24 17.39
N ALA A 397 2.33 -6.34 17.45
CA ALA A 397 2.57 -4.95 17.81
C ALA A 397 1.40 -4.30 18.53
N THR A 398 1.72 -3.28 19.32
CA THR A 398 0.73 -2.38 19.92
C THR A 398 0.86 -1.01 19.25
N LEU A 399 -0.29 -0.41 18.92
CA LEU A 399 -0.41 0.95 18.40
C LEU A 399 -1.33 1.76 19.30
N LYS A 400 -0.89 2.96 19.68
CA LYS A 400 -1.68 3.92 20.46
C LYS A 400 -1.70 5.23 19.74
N GLY A 401 -2.78 5.98 19.87
CA GLY A 401 -2.79 7.31 19.31
C GLY A 401 -3.91 8.20 19.78
N ALA A 402 -3.83 9.44 19.34
CA ALA A 402 -4.79 10.48 19.61
C ALA A 402 -4.94 11.37 18.39
N GLU A 403 -6.18 11.78 18.11
CA GLU A 403 -6.51 12.65 16.98
C GLU A 403 -7.40 13.80 17.42
N ILE A 404 -7.18 14.96 16.79
CA ILE A 404 -7.96 16.18 16.98
C ILE A 404 -8.25 16.75 15.60
N GLU A 405 -9.52 17.11 15.35
CA GLU A 405 -9.94 17.86 14.16
C GLU A 405 -10.71 19.10 14.59
N LEU A 406 -10.38 20.23 13.98
CA LEU A 406 -10.91 21.54 14.30
C LEU A 406 -11.45 22.22 13.03
N LEU A 407 -12.67 22.73 13.11
CA LEU A 407 -13.21 23.71 12.18
C LEU A 407 -13.85 24.85 12.96
N TRP A 408 -13.34 26.05 12.80
CA TRP A 408 -13.76 27.22 13.56
C TRP A 408 -14.10 28.40 12.64
N ARG A 409 -15.30 28.93 12.80
CA ARG A 409 -15.87 30.08 12.09
C ARG A 409 -16.35 31.13 13.09
N PRO A 410 -15.42 31.84 13.78
CA PRO A 410 -15.79 32.78 14.84
C PRO A 410 -16.66 33.93 14.34
N ILE A 411 -16.43 34.36 13.09
CA ILE A 411 -17.22 35.34 12.34
C ILE A 411 -17.48 34.77 10.94
N GLY A 412 -18.54 35.23 10.28
CA GLY A 412 -19.06 34.60 9.06
C GLY A 412 -18.09 34.49 7.89
N ASN A 413 -17.07 35.34 7.86
CA ASN A 413 -16.07 35.42 6.80
C ASN A 413 -14.68 34.91 7.19
N LEU A 414 -14.46 34.51 8.45
CA LEU A 414 -13.19 33.90 8.89
C LEU A 414 -13.40 32.40 9.10
N THR A 415 -12.59 31.58 8.44
CA THR A 415 -12.51 30.14 8.73
C THR A 415 -11.09 29.79 9.15
N VAL A 416 -10.98 29.09 10.27
CA VAL A 416 -9.77 28.45 10.76
C VAL A 416 -10.04 26.95 10.77
N ASP A 417 -9.14 26.17 10.21
CA ASP A 417 -9.19 24.73 10.21
C ASP A 417 -7.86 24.16 10.71
N GLY A 418 -7.90 22.99 11.32
CA GLY A 418 -6.69 22.30 11.70
C GLY A 418 -6.94 20.87 12.12
N SER A 419 -5.88 20.08 12.07
CA SER A 419 -5.88 18.73 12.60
C SER A 419 -4.54 18.39 13.25
N PHE A 420 -4.58 17.46 14.18
CA PHE A 420 -3.40 16.92 14.85
C PHE A 420 -3.59 15.41 15.03
N SER A 421 -2.54 14.65 14.77
CA SER A 421 -2.49 13.21 14.99
C SER A 421 -1.19 12.86 15.71
N TYR A 422 -1.30 12.02 16.74
CA TYR A 422 -0.19 11.41 17.45
C TYR A 422 -0.35 9.89 17.41
N ILE A 423 0.71 9.17 17.05
CA ILE A 423 0.75 7.71 17.00
C ILE A 423 2.05 7.22 17.66
N ASP A 424 1.95 6.18 18.49
CA ASP A 424 3.05 5.45 19.12
C ASP A 424 2.85 3.96 18.81
N PHE A 425 3.81 3.36 18.11
CA PHE A 425 3.79 1.97 17.69
C PHE A 425 5.02 1.24 18.18
N GLN A 426 4.80 0.04 18.69
CA GLN A 426 5.84 -0.78 19.27
C GLN A 426 5.62 -2.24 18.86
N TYR A 427 6.66 -2.88 18.34
CA TYR A 427 6.64 -4.33 18.18
C TYR A 427 6.73 -5.00 19.55
N ASP A 428 5.79 -5.90 19.85
CA ASP A 428 5.69 -6.62 21.11
C ASP A 428 6.42 -7.99 21.03
N ARG A 429 6.37 -8.62 19.86
CA ARG A 429 6.99 -9.92 19.57
C ARG A 429 7.57 -9.91 18.16
N LEU A 430 8.70 -10.58 17.97
CA LEU A 430 9.26 -10.88 16.64
C LEU A 430 9.81 -12.30 16.61
N SER A 431 9.58 -13.01 15.50
CA SER A 431 10.19 -14.31 15.25
C SER A 431 11.72 -14.16 15.09
N PRO A 432 12.53 -15.06 15.66
CA PRO A 432 13.99 -15.06 15.44
C PRO A 432 14.38 -15.11 13.95
N ASN A 433 13.51 -15.66 13.10
CA ASN A 433 13.75 -15.81 11.66
C ASN A 433 13.67 -14.48 10.88
N VAL A 434 13.09 -13.43 11.48
CA VAL A 434 13.16 -12.05 10.95
C VAL A 434 14.61 -11.54 10.98
N GLY A 435 15.46 -12.10 11.85
CA GLY A 435 16.86 -11.72 11.99
C GLY A 435 17.00 -10.25 12.38
N SER A 436 18.04 -9.58 11.89
CA SER A 436 18.28 -8.16 12.18
C SER A 436 17.53 -7.20 11.25
N ALA A 437 16.63 -7.68 10.40
CA ALA A 437 15.88 -6.83 9.47
C ALA A 437 14.84 -5.96 10.17
N VAL A 438 14.25 -6.45 11.26
CA VAL A 438 13.34 -5.70 12.14
C VAL A 438 13.69 -6.05 13.59
N GLN A 439 13.58 -5.09 14.49
CA GLN A 439 13.88 -5.25 15.92
C GLN A 439 12.74 -4.65 16.76
N LEU A 440 12.60 -5.11 18.01
CA LEU A 440 11.52 -4.63 18.89
C LEU A 440 11.58 -3.12 19.14
N SER A 441 12.78 -2.54 19.12
CA SER A 441 12.99 -1.09 19.28
C SER A 441 12.75 -0.27 18.01
N PHE A 442 12.32 -0.89 16.91
CA PHE A 442 12.08 -0.20 15.65
C PHE A 442 10.62 0.24 15.53
N ILE A 443 10.40 1.45 15.03
CA ILE A 443 9.09 1.95 14.60
C ILE A 443 8.72 1.44 13.20
N ALA A 444 7.42 1.39 12.89
CA ALA A 444 6.95 1.00 11.57
C ALA A 444 7.34 2.02 10.49
N PRO A 445 7.62 1.57 9.25
CA PRO A 445 7.98 2.46 8.16
C PRO A 445 6.78 3.34 7.73
N TYR A 446 7.08 4.56 7.26
CA TYR A 446 6.13 5.56 6.78
C TYR A 446 5.09 6.02 7.80
N MET A 447 5.38 5.86 9.08
CA MET A 447 4.46 6.20 10.15
C MET A 447 5.07 7.26 11.08
N PRO A 448 4.91 8.56 10.72
CA PRO A 448 5.39 9.64 11.57
C PRO A 448 4.59 9.67 12.86
N GLU A 449 5.28 9.79 14.00
CA GLU A 449 4.61 9.84 15.31
C GLU A 449 3.69 11.04 15.45
N ARG A 450 3.98 12.14 14.75
CA ARG A 450 3.25 13.40 14.86
C ARG A 450 2.99 13.99 13.49
N LYS A 451 1.74 14.39 13.27
CA LYS A 451 1.34 15.19 12.11
C LYS A 451 0.39 16.28 12.56
N TRP A 452 0.50 17.44 11.93
CA TRP A 452 -0.51 18.48 12.08
C TRP A 452 -0.69 19.27 10.80
N SER A 453 -1.87 19.86 10.63
CA SER A 453 -2.10 20.90 9.65
C SER A 453 -2.93 22.01 10.28
N ALA A 454 -2.72 23.23 9.81
CA ALA A 454 -3.51 24.38 10.23
C ALA A 454 -3.66 25.34 9.05
N GLY A 455 -4.84 25.91 8.91
CA GLY A 455 -5.18 26.84 7.84
C GLY A 455 -6.05 27.96 8.35
N VAL A 456 -5.88 29.14 7.73
CA VAL A 456 -6.75 30.29 7.94
C VAL A 456 -7.11 30.89 6.59
N GLN A 457 -8.39 31.19 6.41
CA GLN A 457 -8.89 31.92 5.25
C GLN A 457 -9.89 32.98 5.67
N TYR A 458 -9.89 34.08 4.94
CA TYR A 458 -10.81 35.19 5.17
C TYR A 458 -11.47 35.62 3.87
N GLU A 459 -12.80 35.70 3.85
CA GLU A 459 -13.55 36.16 2.69
C GLU A 459 -13.75 37.68 2.74
N ILE A 460 -13.17 38.37 1.76
CA ILE A 460 -13.29 39.82 1.59
C ILE A 460 -14.31 40.06 0.48
N ALA A 461 -15.46 40.63 0.84
CA ALA A 461 -16.42 41.11 -0.15
C ALA A 461 -15.88 42.37 -0.83
N LEU A 462 -15.84 42.37 -2.18
CA LEU A 462 -15.39 43.50 -2.99
C LEU A 462 -16.56 44.28 -3.63
N GLY A 463 -17.79 44.08 -3.13
CA GLY A 463 -19.00 44.62 -3.73
C GLY A 463 -19.35 43.90 -5.03
N ASP A 464 -19.65 44.65 -6.09
CA ASP A 464 -20.01 44.11 -7.42
C ASP A 464 -18.86 43.37 -8.11
N TRP A 465 -17.67 43.37 -7.53
CA TRP A 465 -16.47 42.73 -8.06
C TRP A 465 -16.27 41.32 -7.49
N GLY A 466 -17.30 40.79 -6.82
CA GLY A 466 -17.30 39.45 -6.25
C GLY A 466 -16.55 39.33 -4.93
N THR A 467 -15.94 38.17 -4.68
CA THR A 467 -15.21 37.89 -3.43
C THR A 467 -13.74 37.59 -3.67
N LEU A 468 -12.90 38.08 -2.76
CA LEU A 468 -11.47 37.77 -2.69
C LEU A 468 -11.20 36.99 -1.40
N THR A 469 -10.70 35.77 -1.55
CA THR A 469 -10.46 34.85 -0.42
C THR A 469 -8.98 34.47 -0.37
N PRO A 470 -8.14 35.23 0.34
CA PRO A 470 -6.82 34.77 0.74
C PRO A 470 -6.91 33.60 1.72
N ARG A 471 -5.99 32.64 1.56
CA ARG A 471 -5.76 31.52 2.46
C ARG A 471 -4.26 31.34 2.67
N VAL A 472 -3.87 31.07 3.91
CA VAL A 472 -2.56 30.56 4.27
C VAL A 472 -2.76 29.28 5.06
N ASP A 473 -1.99 28.25 4.71
CA ASP A 473 -1.98 26.99 5.43
C ASP A 473 -0.56 26.45 5.60
N ALA A 474 -0.38 25.63 6.63
CA ALA A 474 0.84 24.91 6.90
C ALA A 474 0.53 23.48 7.32
N SER A 475 1.40 22.54 6.93
CA SER A 475 1.36 21.15 7.36
C SER A 475 2.74 20.71 7.82
N TYR A 476 2.78 19.93 8.89
CA TYR A 476 3.98 19.32 9.45
C TYR A 476 3.86 17.81 9.40
N GLN A 477 4.97 17.19 9.04
CA GLN A 477 5.17 15.76 9.16
C GLN A 477 6.40 15.52 10.04
N GLY A 478 6.25 14.69 11.06
CA GLY A 478 7.38 14.19 11.85
C GLY A 478 8.32 13.33 11.03
N GLU A 479 9.43 12.97 11.65
CA GLU A 479 10.40 12.06 11.06
C GLU A 479 9.80 10.68 10.74
N ILE A 480 10.34 10.03 9.72
CA ILE A 480 9.95 8.67 9.32
C ILE A 480 11.17 7.83 8.95
N TYR A 481 11.00 6.51 9.01
CA TYR A 481 11.84 5.58 8.26
C TYR A 481 11.07 5.05 7.04
N THR A 482 11.75 4.84 5.92
CA THR A 482 11.14 4.35 4.67
C THR A 482 11.24 2.83 4.50
N ASN A 483 11.78 2.13 5.50
CA ASN A 483 11.96 0.67 5.55
C ASN A 483 12.01 0.20 7.01
N GLY A 484 11.54 -1.02 7.30
CA GLY A 484 11.39 -1.55 8.66
C GLY A 484 12.70 -1.84 9.41
N ASN A 485 13.86 -1.66 8.76
CA ASN A 485 15.17 -1.85 9.38
C ASN A 485 15.78 -0.60 10.02
N ASN A 486 15.04 0.52 10.04
CA ASN A 486 15.32 1.77 10.73
C ASN A 486 16.80 2.16 10.79
N ARG A 487 17.42 2.31 9.62
CA ARG A 487 18.80 2.77 9.50
C ARG A 487 18.87 4.28 9.75
N PRO A 488 19.51 4.73 10.85
CA PRO A 488 19.54 6.14 11.23
C PRO A 488 20.43 6.98 10.32
N VAL A 489 20.29 8.32 10.44
CA VAL A 489 21.06 9.32 9.68
C VAL A 489 22.57 9.18 9.83
N THR A 490 23.05 8.61 10.94
CA THR A 490 24.49 8.38 11.19
C THR A 490 25.07 7.26 10.33
N LEU A 491 24.22 6.44 9.71
CA LEU A 491 24.64 5.40 8.80
C LEU A 491 24.61 5.89 7.35
N PRO A 492 25.62 5.56 6.53
CA PRO A 492 25.63 5.88 5.10
C PRO A 492 24.48 5.28 4.27
N THR A 493 23.67 4.39 4.85
CA THR A 493 22.46 3.81 4.23
C THR A 493 21.21 4.16 5.02
N SER A 494 21.18 5.39 5.52
CA SER A 494 20.01 5.92 6.19
C SER A 494 18.79 5.79 5.30
N ASN A 495 17.70 5.30 5.87
CA ASN A 495 16.36 5.36 5.29
C ASN A 495 15.47 6.30 6.13
N PHE A 496 16.11 7.15 6.94
CA PHE A 496 15.48 8.17 7.76
C PHE A 496 15.20 9.43 6.92
N ILE A 497 13.99 9.95 7.01
CA ILE A 497 13.60 11.26 6.49
C ILE A 497 13.27 12.13 7.71
N ASP A 498 13.94 13.28 7.80
CA ASP A 498 13.75 14.24 8.88
C ASP A 498 12.37 14.89 8.81
N SER A 499 11.93 15.43 9.94
CA SER A 499 10.69 16.20 10.03
C SER A 499 10.75 17.45 9.15
N TYR A 500 9.60 17.87 8.62
CA TYR A 500 9.51 19.08 7.82
C TYR A 500 8.15 19.76 7.92
N THR A 501 8.12 21.04 7.58
CA THR A 501 6.88 21.84 7.45
C THR A 501 6.79 22.41 6.04
N VAL A 502 5.62 22.26 5.42
CA VAL A 502 5.27 22.90 4.15
C VAL A 502 4.24 23.99 4.43
N ALA A 503 4.48 25.19 3.95
CA ALA A 503 3.53 26.30 4.03
C ALA A 503 3.09 26.72 2.62
N ASN A 504 1.80 26.92 2.44
CA ASN A 504 1.20 27.36 1.18
C ASN A 504 0.42 28.65 1.38
N ALA A 505 0.31 29.42 0.31
CA ALA A 505 -0.57 30.56 0.23
C ALA A 505 -1.35 30.53 -1.08
N ARG A 506 -2.64 30.86 -1.02
CA ARG A 506 -3.53 30.94 -2.17
C ARG A 506 -4.39 32.18 -2.05
N VAL A 507 -4.70 32.79 -3.19
CA VAL A 507 -5.74 33.81 -3.30
C VAL A 507 -6.75 33.32 -4.34
N THR A 508 -8.02 33.34 -4.00
CA THR A 508 -9.13 33.04 -4.92
C THR A 508 -9.91 34.31 -5.18
N TRP A 509 -10.20 34.59 -6.45
CA TRP A 509 -11.20 35.57 -6.83
C TRP A 509 -12.37 34.84 -7.49
N ARG A 510 -13.60 35.21 -7.11
CA ARG A 510 -14.84 34.68 -7.69
C ARG A 510 -15.74 35.87 -8.00
N ASP A 511 -16.22 35.94 -9.25
CA ASP A 511 -17.12 36.98 -9.74
C ASP A 511 -18.58 36.77 -9.30
#